data_AF-A0A327YJC9-F1
#
_entry.id   AF-A0A327YJC9-F1
#
_cell.length_a   1.000
_cell.length_b   1.000
_cell.length_c   1.000
_cell.angle_alpha   90.00
_cell.angle_beta   90.00
_cell.angle_gamma   90.00
#
_symmetry.space_group_name_H-M   'P 1'
#
loop_
_entity.id
_entity.type
_entity.pdbx_description
1 polymer ?
#
loop_
_entity_poly.entity_id
_entity_poly.type
_entity_poly.pdbx_seq_one_letter_code
_entity_poly.pdbx_strand_id
1 'polypeptide(L)'
;MSGDELTFKDMRGRRRTLKIIDIISPTCVKVELQKTAYIQERSFLKNERFQLFVQSVVPIPVQVPVKKGVHIRIYLDETSLDVTKTDPAVKVTTTLPKAFCNVRVGHRLYIDDGKIFALIQKVTNEYVEAEVISTGRKPRAIKEGAGMNLPDSFIHLNVSSLTKQDLESIPFIIKHADIVGLSFVHTPHDVNKLYAILAEHGAQHITVIAKIETGEALHNLAQLLEKEEAHPQKRRQTLTHYMTQYGVIE
;
A
#
# COMPACT_ATOMS: atom_id res chain seq x y z
N MET A 1 -0.22 -19.85 23.62
CA MET A 1 -1.58 -19.28 23.53
C MET A 1 -1.53 -18.06 22.63
N SER A 2 -2.68 -17.54 22.18
CA SER A 2 -2.67 -16.23 21.50
C SER A 2 -1.98 -15.21 22.42
N GLY A 3 -1.02 -14.47 21.88
CA GLY A 3 -0.12 -13.59 22.62
C GLY A 3 1.27 -14.15 22.94
N ASP A 4 1.49 -15.47 22.83
CA ASP A 4 2.82 -16.06 23.06
C ASP A 4 3.80 -15.69 21.92
N GLU A 5 5.08 -15.63 22.26
CA GLU A 5 6.15 -15.33 21.32
C GLU A 5 6.96 -16.57 20.93
N LEU A 6 7.14 -16.77 19.62
CA LEU A 6 8.04 -17.76 19.04
C LEU A 6 9.33 -17.10 18.59
N THR A 7 10.44 -17.55 19.15
CA THR A 7 11.77 -17.07 18.76
C THR A 7 12.45 -18.05 17.81
N PHE A 8 13.17 -17.51 16.83
CA PHE A 8 13.99 -18.30 15.93
C PHE A 8 15.20 -17.52 15.42
N LYS A 9 16.12 -18.23 14.79
CA LYS A 9 17.25 -17.65 14.05
C LYS A 9 16.92 -17.74 12.56
N ASP A 10 16.80 -16.60 11.89
CA ASP A 10 16.49 -16.55 10.46
C ASP A 10 17.69 -17.04 9.61
N MET A 11 17.48 -17.20 8.30
CA MET A 11 18.54 -17.67 7.39
C MET A 11 19.77 -16.77 7.31
N ARG A 12 19.67 -15.52 7.73
CA ARG A 12 20.80 -14.57 7.80
C ARG A 12 21.48 -14.60 9.17
N GLY A 13 21.08 -15.53 10.03
CA GLY A 13 21.58 -15.67 11.38
C GLY A 13 21.01 -14.65 12.37
N ARG A 14 20.01 -13.84 11.99
CA ARG A 14 19.43 -12.82 12.87
C ARG A 14 18.37 -13.45 13.78
N ARG A 15 18.35 -13.06 15.05
CA ARG A 15 17.29 -13.47 15.98
C ARG A 15 16.00 -12.73 15.63
N ARG A 16 14.89 -13.47 15.56
CA ARG A 16 13.57 -12.96 15.21
C ARG A 16 12.54 -13.51 16.20
N THR A 17 11.46 -12.75 16.35
CA THR A 17 10.32 -13.09 17.21
C THR A 17 9.06 -12.99 16.38
N LEU A 18 8.25 -14.04 16.42
CA LEU A 18 6.91 -14.10 15.84
C LEU A 18 5.91 -14.10 16.99
N LYS A 19 4.95 -13.18 16.96
CA LYS A 19 3.87 -13.15 17.95
C LYS A 19 2.73 -14.02 17.45
N ILE A 20 2.24 -14.96 18.24
CA ILE A 20 1.08 -15.77 17.87
C ILE A 20 -0.16 -14.89 18.00
N ILE A 21 -0.82 -14.65 16.88
CA ILE A 21 -2.06 -13.86 16.84
C ILE A 21 -3.29 -14.77 16.90
N ASP A 22 -3.22 -15.96 16.33
CA ASP A 22 -4.33 -16.92 16.35
C ASP A 22 -3.84 -18.38 16.30
N ILE A 23 -4.65 -19.31 16.80
CA ILE A 23 -4.40 -20.75 16.73
C ILE A 23 -5.50 -21.37 15.87
N ILE A 24 -5.15 -21.70 14.62
CA ILE A 24 -6.08 -22.25 13.64
C ILE A 24 -6.30 -23.76 13.91
N SER A 25 -5.23 -24.48 14.27
CA SER A 25 -5.28 -25.88 14.67
C SER A 25 -4.07 -26.24 15.56
N PRO A 26 -4.00 -27.45 16.15
CA PRO A 26 -2.83 -27.89 16.92
C PRO A 26 -1.50 -27.86 16.14
N THR A 27 -1.54 -27.85 14.81
CA THR A 27 -0.37 -27.81 13.93
C THR A 27 -0.29 -26.55 13.08
N CYS A 28 -1.24 -25.61 13.22
CA CYS A 28 -1.31 -24.40 12.43
C CYS A 28 -1.59 -23.19 13.32
N VAL A 29 -0.63 -22.26 13.35
CA VAL A 29 -0.73 -21.01 14.10
C VAL A 29 -0.57 -19.83 13.15
N LYS A 30 -1.40 -18.81 13.33
CA LYS A 30 -1.26 -17.53 12.65
C LYS A 30 -0.35 -16.64 13.49
N VAL A 31 0.66 -16.04 12.85
CA VAL A 31 1.68 -15.26 13.54
C VAL A 31 1.92 -13.92 12.87
N GLU A 32 2.35 -12.94 13.66
CA GLU A 32 2.73 -11.59 13.27
C GLU A 32 4.23 -11.39 13.48
N LEU A 33 4.87 -10.57 12.65
CA LEU A 33 6.26 -10.13 12.82
C LEU A 33 6.40 -8.63 12.63
N GLN A 34 7.26 -7.99 13.43
CA GLN A 34 7.58 -6.57 13.26
C GLN A 34 8.71 -6.30 12.26
N LYS A 35 9.54 -7.31 11.94
CA LYS A 35 10.71 -7.16 11.06
C LYS A 35 10.87 -8.38 10.17
N THR A 36 11.01 -8.17 8.86
CA THR A 36 11.15 -9.22 7.84
C THR A 36 12.14 -10.31 8.25
N ALA A 37 11.69 -11.57 8.14
CA ALA A 37 12.46 -12.74 8.51
C ALA A 37 12.42 -13.79 7.40
N TYR A 38 13.51 -14.55 7.28
CA TYR A 38 13.70 -15.55 6.24
C TYR A 38 13.59 -16.93 6.89
N ILE A 39 12.52 -17.64 6.55
CA ILE A 39 12.18 -18.97 7.06
C ILE A 39 12.39 -19.97 5.92
N GLN A 40 12.92 -21.13 6.23
CA GLN A 40 13.05 -22.26 5.30
C GLN A 40 12.40 -23.50 5.92
N GLU A 41 12.29 -24.56 5.12
CA GLU A 41 11.94 -25.88 5.66
C GLU A 41 12.91 -26.25 6.78
N ARG A 42 12.37 -26.83 7.86
CA ARG A 42 13.08 -27.18 9.09
C ARG A 42 13.63 -25.99 9.88
N SER A 43 13.23 -24.75 9.56
CA SER A 43 13.44 -23.63 10.49
C SER A 43 12.84 -23.99 11.86
N PHE A 44 13.64 -23.78 12.90
CA PHE A 44 13.30 -24.15 14.26
C PHE A 44 12.77 -22.95 15.02
N LEU A 45 11.50 -23.02 15.41
CA LEU A 45 10.84 -22.01 16.22
C LEU A 45 10.61 -22.57 17.61
N LYS A 46 10.88 -21.75 18.63
CA LYS A 46 10.72 -22.16 20.02
C LYS A 46 10.07 -21.07 20.85
N ASN A 47 9.26 -21.48 21.80
CA ASN A 47 8.95 -20.69 22.98
C ASN A 47 9.30 -21.52 24.23
N GLU A 48 8.89 -21.07 25.41
CA GLU A 48 9.15 -21.79 26.66
C GLU A 48 8.38 -23.11 26.80
N ARG A 49 7.34 -23.33 25.99
CA ARG A 49 6.38 -24.43 26.16
C ARG A 49 6.46 -25.50 25.07
N PHE A 50 6.85 -25.13 23.86
CA PHE A 50 6.87 -26.02 22.71
C PHE A 50 7.91 -25.60 21.68
N GLN A 51 8.28 -26.58 20.86
CA GLN A 51 9.22 -26.44 19.75
C GLN A 51 8.49 -26.85 18.47
N LEU A 52 8.55 -25.98 17.46
CA LEU A 52 7.94 -26.20 16.16
C LEU A 52 9.02 -26.27 15.10
N PHE A 53 8.80 -27.18 14.15
CA PHE A 53 9.55 -27.21 12.90
C PHE A 53 8.64 -26.76 11.78
N VAL A 54 9.15 -25.88 10.93
CA VAL A 54 8.46 -25.52 9.70
C VAL A 54 8.53 -26.72 8.77
N GLN A 55 7.40 -27.41 8.57
CA GLN A 55 7.36 -28.63 7.75
C GLN A 55 7.59 -28.33 6.27
N SER A 56 6.91 -27.31 5.76
CA SER A 56 7.12 -26.80 4.41
C SER A 56 7.02 -25.28 4.44
N VAL A 57 7.84 -24.63 3.62
CA VAL A 57 7.67 -23.22 3.30
C VAL A 57 7.22 -23.18 1.86
N VAL A 58 6.06 -22.62 1.60
CA VAL A 58 5.75 -22.18 0.24
C VAL A 58 6.55 -20.89 0.04
N PRO A 59 7.64 -20.90 -0.76
CA PRO A 59 8.37 -19.67 -1.01
C PRO A 59 7.41 -18.74 -1.75
N ILE A 60 6.98 -17.67 -1.09
CA ILE A 60 6.40 -16.53 -1.77
C ILE A 60 7.58 -15.85 -2.45
N PRO A 61 7.71 -15.90 -3.79
CA PRO A 61 8.88 -15.35 -4.45
C PRO A 61 8.94 -13.85 -4.14
N VAL A 62 10.08 -13.38 -3.63
CA VAL A 62 10.32 -11.94 -3.38
C VAL A 62 10.12 -11.12 -4.67
N GLN A 63 10.32 -11.77 -5.82
CA GLN A 63 10.00 -11.24 -7.13
C GLN A 63 9.35 -12.34 -8.00
N VAL A 64 8.17 -12.07 -8.55
CA VAL A 64 7.48 -12.99 -9.46
C VAL A 64 7.61 -12.46 -10.89
N PRO A 65 8.39 -13.10 -11.77
CA PRO A 65 8.54 -12.66 -13.15
C PRO A 65 7.19 -12.62 -13.88
N VAL A 66 6.96 -11.55 -14.63
CA VAL A 66 5.75 -11.35 -15.43
C VAL A 66 6.09 -11.02 -16.88
N LYS A 67 5.26 -11.52 -17.78
CA LYS A 67 5.31 -11.25 -19.22
C LYS A 67 3.88 -11.06 -19.74
N LYS A 68 3.74 -10.54 -20.95
CA LYS A 68 2.44 -10.41 -21.63
C LYS A 68 1.68 -11.74 -21.62
N GLY A 69 0.37 -11.68 -21.35
CA GLY A 69 -0.54 -12.82 -21.27
C GLY A 69 -0.54 -13.56 -19.92
N VAL A 70 0.30 -13.16 -18.97
CA VAL A 70 0.24 -13.71 -17.60
C VAL A 70 -0.99 -13.15 -16.89
N HIS A 71 -1.76 -14.02 -16.24
CA HIS A 71 -2.84 -13.63 -15.35
C HIS A 71 -2.30 -13.38 -13.94
N ILE A 72 -2.75 -12.29 -13.33
CA ILE A 72 -2.45 -11.89 -11.96
C ILE A 72 -3.76 -11.94 -11.17
N ARG A 73 -3.79 -12.67 -10.05
CA ARG A 73 -4.89 -12.69 -9.09
C ARG A 73 -4.48 -11.89 -7.86
N ILE A 74 -5.21 -10.80 -7.62
CA ILE A 74 -5.03 -9.92 -6.48
C ILE A 74 -6.10 -10.27 -5.45
N TYR A 75 -5.70 -10.95 -4.39
CA TYR A 75 -6.59 -11.33 -3.29
C TYR A 75 -6.84 -10.14 -2.38
N LEU A 76 -8.11 -9.95 -2.02
CA LEU A 76 -8.58 -8.84 -1.19
C LEU A 76 -8.50 -9.15 0.31
N ASP A 77 -8.27 -10.43 0.65
CA ASP A 77 -7.99 -10.92 2.00
C ASP A 77 -6.83 -11.91 1.93
N GLU A 78 -5.77 -11.69 2.72
CA GLU A 78 -4.61 -12.58 2.76
C GLU A 78 -4.97 -14.02 3.17
N THR A 79 -6.02 -14.20 3.97
CA THR A 79 -6.48 -15.53 4.40
C THR A 79 -7.15 -16.32 3.27
N SER A 80 -7.62 -15.62 2.24
CA SER A 80 -8.20 -16.22 1.04
C SER A 80 -7.15 -16.59 -0.02
N LEU A 81 -5.87 -16.28 0.23
CA LEU A 81 -4.79 -16.56 -0.70
C LEU A 81 -4.65 -18.07 -0.92
N ASP A 82 -5.12 -18.54 -2.07
CA ASP A 82 -4.96 -19.93 -2.49
C ASP A 82 -3.48 -20.20 -2.82
N VAL A 83 -2.76 -20.93 -1.97
CA VAL A 83 -1.35 -21.27 -2.18
C VAL A 83 -1.12 -22.56 -2.99
N THR A 84 -2.17 -23.14 -3.59
CA THR A 84 -2.03 -24.36 -4.39
C THR A 84 -1.20 -24.11 -5.66
N LYS A 85 -0.30 -25.06 -5.98
CA LYS A 85 0.66 -24.98 -7.09
C LYS A 85 0.07 -25.28 -8.48
N THR A 86 -1.21 -25.62 -8.56
CA THR A 86 -1.86 -26.06 -9.81
C THR A 86 -2.34 -24.91 -10.69
N ASP A 87 -2.46 -23.71 -10.13
CA ASP A 87 -2.92 -22.52 -10.85
C ASP A 87 -1.71 -21.76 -11.45
N PRO A 88 -1.66 -21.57 -12.78
CA PRO A 88 -0.57 -20.83 -13.43
C PRO A 88 -0.62 -19.32 -13.19
N ALA A 89 -1.70 -18.77 -12.62
CA ALA A 89 -1.80 -17.35 -12.33
C ALA A 89 -0.80 -16.90 -11.25
N VAL A 90 -0.27 -15.69 -11.40
CA VAL A 90 0.54 -15.03 -10.38
C VAL A 90 -0.39 -14.54 -9.27
N LYS A 91 -0.20 -15.06 -8.06
CA LYS A 91 -1.06 -14.75 -6.90
C LYS A 91 -0.38 -13.72 -6.01
N VAL A 92 -1.07 -12.62 -5.73
CA VAL A 92 -0.58 -11.51 -4.89
C VAL A 92 -1.71 -11.03 -3.97
N THR A 93 -1.36 -10.32 -2.91
CA THR A 93 -2.33 -9.67 -2.00
C THR A 93 -2.23 -8.16 -2.12
N THR A 94 -3.20 -7.43 -1.56
CA THR A 94 -3.16 -5.97 -1.42
C THR A 94 -3.34 -5.54 0.02
N THR A 95 -2.62 -4.50 0.43
CA THR A 95 -2.78 -3.88 1.75
C THR A 95 -3.96 -2.91 1.82
N LEU A 96 -4.55 -2.54 0.68
CA LEU A 96 -5.69 -1.63 0.60
C LEU A 96 -6.84 -2.23 -0.24
N PRO A 97 -7.57 -3.23 0.29
CA PRO A 97 -8.67 -3.89 -0.43
C PRO A 97 -9.76 -2.91 -0.89
N LYS A 98 -10.01 -1.85 -0.11
CA LYS A 98 -11.01 -0.80 -0.42
C LYS A 98 -10.75 -0.08 -1.74
N ALA A 99 -9.51 -0.03 -2.22
CA ALA A 99 -9.19 0.57 -3.52
C ALA A 99 -9.81 -0.22 -4.69
N PHE A 100 -10.12 -1.51 -4.48
CA PHE A 100 -10.66 -2.40 -5.51
C PHE A 100 -12.20 -2.43 -5.56
N CYS A 101 -12.91 -1.79 -4.62
CA CYS A 101 -14.38 -1.85 -4.53
C CYS A 101 -15.10 -1.38 -5.81
N ASN A 102 -14.55 -0.41 -6.53
CA ASN A 102 -15.14 0.17 -7.74
C ASN A 102 -14.49 -0.36 -9.04
N VAL A 103 -13.65 -1.39 -8.95
CA VAL A 103 -12.98 -1.98 -10.10
C VAL A 103 -13.98 -2.80 -10.92
N ARG A 104 -13.91 -2.69 -12.25
CA ARG A 104 -14.74 -3.44 -13.19
C ARG A 104 -13.87 -4.10 -14.25
N VAL A 105 -14.43 -5.12 -14.91
CA VAL A 105 -13.82 -5.73 -16.09
C VAL A 105 -13.55 -4.66 -17.15
N GLY A 106 -12.37 -4.73 -17.77
CA GLY A 106 -11.88 -3.74 -18.73
C GLY A 106 -11.15 -2.55 -18.12
N HIS A 107 -11.19 -2.34 -16.80
CA HIS A 107 -10.41 -1.28 -16.15
C HIS A 107 -8.91 -1.54 -16.29
N ARG A 108 -8.13 -0.45 -16.34
CA ARG A 108 -6.67 -0.49 -16.37
C ARG A 108 -6.13 -0.69 -14.97
N LEU A 109 -5.07 -1.50 -14.89
CA LEU A 109 -4.26 -1.73 -13.71
C LEU A 109 -2.80 -1.48 -14.08
N TYR A 110 -2.14 -0.63 -13.30
CA TYR A 110 -0.71 -0.36 -13.41
C TYR A 110 -0.02 -0.85 -12.15
N ILE A 111 1.08 -1.59 -12.30
CA ILE A 111 1.87 -2.13 -11.19
C ILE A 111 3.33 -1.66 -11.33
N ASP A 112 3.99 -1.41 -10.20
CA ASP A 112 5.40 -1.00 -10.12
C ASP A 112 5.65 0.30 -10.91
N ASP A 113 5.01 1.38 -10.49
CA ASP A 113 5.08 2.73 -11.12
C ASP A 113 4.70 2.72 -12.61
N GLY A 114 3.72 1.88 -12.98
CA GLY A 114 3.27 1.73 -14.35
C GLY A 114 4.23 0.98 -15.28
N LYS A 115 5.28 0.35 -14.74
CA LYS A 115 6.19 -0.52 -15.53
C LYS A 115 5.47 -1.77 -16.04
N ILE A 116 4.43 -2.22 -15.34
CA ILE A 116 3.55 -3.30 -15.75
C ILE A 116 2.16 -2.72 -15.98
N PHE A 117 1.61 -2.95 -17.18
CA PHE A 117 0.24 -2.60 -17.54
C PHE A 117 -0.58 -3.87 -17.73
N ALA A 118 -1.73 -3.93 -17.07
CA ALA A 118 -2.68 -5.03 -17.12
C ALA A 118 -4.11 -4.51 -17.29
N LEU A 119 -5.00 -5.38 -17.76
CA LEU A 119 -6.43 -5.12 -17.85
C LEU A 119 -7.18 -6.10 -16.95
N ILE A 120 -8.18 -5.59 -16.23
CA ILE A 120 -9.02 -6.42 -15.39
C ILE A 120 -9.89 -7.33 -16.26
N GLN A 121 -9.79 -8.64 -16.04
CA GLN A 121 -10.56 -9.66 -16.77
C GLN A 121 -11.72 -10.21 -15.93
N LYS A 122 -11.58 -10.23 -14.61
CA LYS A 122 -12.59 -10.77 -13.69
C LYS A 122 -12.55 -10.06 -12.34
N VAL A 123 -13.73 -9.85 -11.76
CA VAL A 123 -13.89 -9.32 -10.40
C VAL A 123 -14.75 -10.29 -9.62
N THR A 124 -14.29 -10.70 -8.45
CA THR A 124 -15.02 -11.56 -7.51
C THR A 124 -14.97 -10.96 -6.11
N ASN A 125 -15.67 -11.57 -5.15
CA ASN A 125 -15.61 -11.14 -3.75
C ASN A 125 -14.27 -11.45 -3.09
N GLU A 126 -13.52 -12.44 -3.59
CA GLU A 126 -12.26 -12.92 -3.02
C GLU A 126 -11.04 -12.25 -3.68
N TYR A 127 -11.07 -12.16 -5.01
CA TYR A 127 -9.97 -11.62 -5.80
C TYR A 127 -10.43 -10.86 -7.04
N VAL A 128 -9.51 -10.03 -7.54
CA VAL A 128 -9.57 -9.41 -8.87
C VAL A 128 -8.52 -10.08 -9.75
N GLU A 129 -8.91 -10.50 -10.95
CA GLU A 129 -8.01 -11.08 -11.95
C GLU A 129 -7.72 -10.05 -13.05
N ALA A 130 -6.44 -9.90 -13.37
CA ALA A 130 -5.96 -9.02 -14.43
C ALA A 130 -5.01 -9.77 -15.37
N GLU A 131 -5.10 -9.49 -16.67
CA GLU A 131 -4.16 -10.00 -17.66
C GLU A 131 -3.10 -8.95 -17.98
N VAL A 132 -1.83 -9.33 -17.91
CA VAL A 132 -0.71 -8.46 -18.28
C VAL A 132 -0.72 -8.19 -19.77
N ILE A 133 -0.89 -6.93 -20.15
CA ILE A 133 -0.89 -6.49 -21.54
C ILE A 133 0.52 -6.08 -21.99
N SER A 134 1.30 -5.46 -21.10
CA SER A 134 2.67 -5.01 -21.40
C SER A 134 3.54 -4.90 -20.15
N THR A 135 4.83 -5.21 -20.29
CA THR A 135 5.86 -5.02 -19.26
C THR A 135 6.97 -4.04 -19.71
N GLY A 136 6.72 -3.32 -20.81
CA GLY A 136 7.71 -2.48 -21.47
C GLY A 136 8.78 -3.28 -22.21
N ARG A 137 9.99 -2.71 -22.36
CA ARG A 137 11.09 -3.28 -23.16
C ARG A 137 12.01 -4.25 -22.41
N LYS A 138 11.89 -4.35 -21.08
CA LYS A 138 12.77 -5.16 -20.23
C LYS A 138 11.94 -6.23 -19.52
N PRO A 139 12.49 -7.41 -19.21
CA PRO A 139 11.85 -8.35 -18.30
C PRO A 139 11.49 -7.66 -16.98
N ARG A 140 10.30 -7.95 -16.46
CA ARG A 140 9.79 -7.38 -15.20
C ARG A 140 9.36 -8.49 -14.26
N ALA A 141 9.33 -8.16 -12.99
CA ALA A 141 8.81 -9.01 -11.94
C ALA A 141 8.00 -8.15 -10.96
N ILE A 142 6.90 -8.68 -10.45
CA ILE A 142 6.17 -8.06 -9.35
C ILE A 142 6.98 -8.32 -8.08
N LYS A 143 7.29 -7.27 -7.34
CA LYS A 143 8.06 -7.34 -6.09
C LYS A 143 7.16 -7.10 -4.89
N GLU A 144 7.60 -7.54 -3.73
CA GLU A 144 6.97 -7.13 -2.46
C GLU A 144 6.92 -5.60 -2.36
N GLY A 145 5.77 -5.06 -1.95
CA GLY A 145 5.54 -3.61 -1.86
C GLY A 145 5.39 -2.89 -3.21
N ALA A 146 5.28 -3.61 -4.34
CA ALA A 146 5.02 -2.97 -5.63
C ALA A 146 3.69 -2.21 -5.59
N GLY A 147 3.75 -0.90 -5.86
CA GLY A 147 2.57 -0.04 -5.92
C GLY A 147 1.60 -0.46 -7.03
N MET A 148 0.31 -0.29 -6.78
CA MET A 148 -0.77 -0.53 -7.74
C MET A 148 -1.54 0.76 -7.96
N ASN A 149 -1.84 1.08 -9.23
CA ASN A 149 -2.64 2.24 -9.61
C ASN A 149 -3.82 1.80 -10.48
N LEU A 150 -5.01 2.28 -10.13
CA LEU A 150 -6.31 1.94 -10.74
C LEU A 150 -6.98 3.22 -11.26
N PRO A 151 -6.51 3.80 -12.38
CA PRO A 151 -6.95 5.13 -12.83
C PRO A 151 -8.41 5.19 -13.26
N ASP A 152 -9.02 4.06 -13.60
CA ASP A 152 -10.44 3.97 -13.97
C ASP A 152 -11.35 3.65 -12.77
N SER A 153 -10.76 3.37 -11.61
CA SER A 153 -11.52 3.11 -10.38
C SER A 153 -11.81 4.43 -9.66
N PHE A 154 -13.05 4.61 -9.23
CA PHE A 154 -13.45 5.71 -8.37
C PHE A 154 -12.95 5.48 -6.93
N ILE A 155 -11.63 5.39 -6.73
CA ILE A 155 -10.97 5.08 -5.45
C ILE A 155 -11.34 6.10 -4.37
N HIS A 156 -11.47 7.37 -4.76
CA HIS A 156 -11.79 8.49 -3.88
C HIS A 156 -13.11 8.32 -3.10
N LEU A 157 -14.03 7.49 -3.60
CA LEU A 157 -15.29 7.19 -2.91
C LEU A 157 -15.12 6.24 -1.72
N ASN A 158 -14.03 5.46 -1.70
CA ASN A 158 -13.82 4.38 -0.72
C ASN A 158 -12.58 4.58 0.15
N VAL A 159 -11.65 5.43 -0.28
CA VAL A 159 -10.36 5.66 0.37
C VAL A 159 -10.24 7.13 0.70
N SER A 160 -10.08 7.42 1.99
CA SER A 160 -9.82 8.77 2.50
C SER A 160 -8.37 9.16 2.20
N SER A 161 -8.16 10.41 1.81
CA SER A 161 -6.85 11.06 1.66
C SER A 161 -6.05 11.12 2.98
N LEU A 162 -6.74 11.02 4.12
CA LEU A 162 -6.14 10.90 5.46
C LEU A 162 -6.45 9.54 6.05
N THR A 163 -5.41 8.81 6.43
CA THR A 163 -5.47 7.53 7.15
C THR A 163 -5.48 7.75 8.67
N LYS A 164 -5.75 6.69 9.43
CA LYS A 164 -5.62 6.73 10.91
C LYS A 164 -4.20 7.05 11.34
N GLN A 165 -3.21 6.48 10.66
CA GLN A 165 -1.80 6.71 10.94
C GLN A 165 -1.40 8.17 10.67
N ASP A 166 -1.97 8.80 9.64
CA ASP A 166 -1.76 10.23 9.38
C ASP A 166 -2.31 11.08 10.52
N LEU A 167 -3.51 10.76 11.03
CA LEU A 167 -4.10 11.45 12.17
C LEU A 167 -3.29 11.28 13.46
N GLU A 168 -2.77 10.08 13.71
CA GLU A 168 -1.88 9.79 14.85
C GLU A 168 -0.54 10.54 14.75
N SER A 169 -0.12 10.92 13.53
CA SER A 169 1.11 11.66 13.28
C SER A 169 0.96 13.18 13.47
N ILE A 170 -0.27 13.69 13.59
CA ILE A 170 -0.54 15.14 13.72
C ILE A 170 0.25 15.79 14.87
N PRO A 171 0.29 15.26 16.11
CA PRO A 171 1.05 15.89 17.20
C PRO A 171 2.55 16.01 16.89
N PHE A 172 3.11 15.04 16.16
CA PHE A 172 4.50 15.08 15.72
C PHE A 172 4.70 16.16 14.65
N ILE A 173 3.83 16.20 13.64
CA ILE A 173 3.87 17.20 12.56
C ILE A 173 3.81 18.61 13.15
N ILE A 174 2.89 18.85 14.08
CA ILE A 174 2.68 20.17 14.70
C ILE A 174 3.94 20.70 15.39
N LYS A 175 4.75 19.81 15.97
CA LYS A 175 5.95 20.19 16.69
C LYS A 175 7.17 20.39 15.78
N HIS A 176 7.16 19.79 14.59
CA HIS A 176 8.38 19.58 13.82
C HIS A 176 8.33 20.06 12.36
N ALA A 177 7.17 20.45 11.85
CA ALA A 177 7.00 20.80 10.44
C ALA A 177 6.36 22.19 10.26
N ASP A 178 6.92 22.98 9.36
CA ASP A 178 6.32 24.22 8.87
C ASP A 178 5.36 23.96 7.69
N ILE A 179 5.57 22.84 6.98
CA ILE A 179 4.85 22.45 5.78
C ILE A 179 4.56 20.95 5.82
N VAL A 180 3.36 20.55 5.41
CA VAL A 180 2.93 19.16 5.28
C VAL A 180 2.43 18.87 3.86
N GLY A 181 2.93 17.81 3.24
CA GLY A 181 2.42 17.34 1.95
C GLY A 181 1.27 16.36 2.15
N LEU A 182 0.09 16.65 1.59
CA LEU A 182 -1.06 15.76 1.60
C LEU A 182 -1.04 14.89 0.33
N SER A 183 -0.81 13.59 0.49
CA SER A 183 -0.77 12.61 -0.62
C SER A 183 -2.17 12.23 -1.08
N PHE A 184 -2.29 11.76 -2.33
CA PHE A 184 -3.54 11.25 -2.91
C PHE A 184 -4.75 12.19 -2.74
N VAL A 185 -4.53 13.50 -2.85
CA VAL A 185 -5.64 14.46 -2.88
C VAL A 185 -6.57 14.13 -4.05
N HIS A 186 -7.87 14.23 -3.83
CA HIS A 186 -8.88 14.06 -4.87
C HIS A 186 -9.66 15.35 -5.10
N THR A 187 -10.02 16.04 -4.02
CA THR A 187 -10.90 17.21 -4.04
C THR A 187 -10.39 18.30 -3.09
N PRO A 188 -10.84 19.56 -3.23
CA PRO A 188 -10.55 20.61 -2.25
C PRO A 188 -11.02 20.29 -0.82
N HIS A 189 -12.01 19.38 -0.67
CA HIS A 189 -12.47 18.94 0.63
C HIS A 189 -11.39 18.20 1.41
N ASP A 190 -10.54 17.41 0.74
CA ASP A 190 -9.43 16.70 1.37
C ASP A 190 -8.47 17.67 2.08
N VAL A 191 -8.10 18.73 1.37
CA VAL A 191 -7.21 19.79 1.88
C VAL A 191 -7.86 20.52 3.05
N ASN A 192 -9.14 20.87 2.93
CA ASN A 192 -9.91 21.51 4.01
C ASN A 192 -9.95 20.67 5.28
N LYS A 193 -10.12 19.36 5.14
CA LYS A 193 -10.18 18.43 6.26
C LYS A 193 -8.88 18.46 7.07
N LEU A 194 -7.72 18.44 6.40
CA LEU A 194 -6.44 18.55 7.10
C LEU A 194 -6.27 19.93 7.76
N TYR A 195 -6.63 21.02 7.08
CA TYR A 195 -6.58 22.35 7.70
C TYR A 195 -7.48 22.48 8.93
N ALA A 196 -8.69 21.89 8.91
CA ALA A 196 -9.58 21.88 10.07
C ALA A 196 -8.95 21.14 11.25
N ILE A 197 -8.38 19.96 11.01
CA ILE A 197 -7.67 19.17 12.04
C ILE A 197 -6.49 19.96 12.62
N LEU A 198 -5.68 20.60 11.78
CA LEU A 198 -4.56 21.44 12.24
C LEU A 198 -5.06 22.63 13.07
N ALA A 199 -6.18 23.24 12.69
CA ALA A 199 -6.78 24.37 13.41
C ALA A 199 -7.31 23.96 14.79
N GLU A 200 -7.93 22.79 14.92
CA GLU A 200 -8.36 22.22 16.20
C GLU A 200 -7.20 22.05 17.19
N HIS A 201 -5.98 21.86 16.68
CA HIS A 201 -4.76 21.72 17.48
C HIS A 201 -3.95 23.02 17.60
N GLY A 202 -4.51 24.17 17.18
CA GLY A 202 -3.82 25.47 17.24
C GLY A 202 -2.63 25.59 16.27
N ALA A 203 -2.53 24.69 15.29
CA ALA A 203 -1.43 24.60 14.34
C ALA A 203 -1.80 25.21 12.99
N GLN A 204 -2.60 26.29 12.99
CA GLN A 204 -3.01 26.92 11.73
C GLN A 204 -1.78 27.32 10.91
N HIS A 205 -0.67 27.73 11.55
CA HIS A 205 0.54 28.21 10.89
C HIS A 205 1.18 27.22 9.89
N ILE A 206 0.85 25.94 9.96
CA ILE A 206 1.39 24.91 9.06
C ILE A 206 0.75 25.01 7.68
N THR A 207 1.58 25.05 6.65
CA THR A 207 1.12 25.07 5.26
C THR A 207 0.87 23.66 4.76
N VAL A 208 -0.30 23.39 4.18
CA VAL A 208 -0.58 22.14 3.48
C VAL A 208 -0.22 22.32 2.01
N ILE A 209 0.48 21.34 1.42
CA ILE A 209 0.70 21.23 -0.03
C ILE A 209 -0.07 20.03 -0.53
N ALA A 210 -1.08 20.26 -1.36
CA ALA A 210 -1.80 19.18 -2.05
C ALA A 210 -0.90 18.50 -3.11
N LYS A 211 -0.73 17.17 -3.00
CA LYS A 211 -0.01 16.39 -4.01
C LYS A 211 -0.99 15.85 -5.05
N ILE A 212 -0.79 16.24 -6.31
CA ILE A 212 -1.64 15.87 -7.44
C ILE A 212 -1.16 14.54 -8.02
N GLU A 213 -1.72 13.44 -7.52
CA GLU A 213 -1.28 12.07 -7.84
C GLU A 213 -2.38 11.21 -8.46
N THR A 214 -3.62 11.70 -8.47
CA THR A 214 -4.79 10.95 -8.95
C THR A 214 -5.45 11.63 -10.15
N GLY A 215 -6.13 10.86 -11.00
CA GLY A 215 -6.89 11.41 -12.12
C GLY A 215 -7.98 12.39 -11.65
N GLU A 216 -8.59 12.11 -10.49
CA GLU A 216 -9.58 12.99 -9.87
C GLU A 216 -8.96 14.33 -9.44
N ALA A 217 -7.76 14.31 -8.87
CA ALA A 217 -7.01 15.53 -8.53
C ALA A 217 -6.76 16.40 -9.77
N LEU A 218 -6.41 15.76 -10.88
CA LEU A 218 -6.17 16.45 -12.15
C LEU A 218 -7.47 17.05 -12.71
N HIS A 219 -8.60 16.34 -12.59
CA HIS A 219 -9.91 16.87 -12.97
C HIS A 219 -10.30 18.10 -12.13
N ASN A 220 -10.01 18.07 -10.83
CA ASN A 220 -10.29 19.14 -9.89
C ASN A 220 -9.16 20.18 -9.75
N LEU A 221 -8.16 20.16 -10.63
CA LEU A 221 -6.93 20.94 -10.46
C LEU A 221 -7.19 22.44 -10.31
N ALA A 222 -8.09 23.02 -11.11
CA ALA A 222 -8.43 24.44 -11.01
C ALA A 222 -8.99 24.80 -9.62
N GLN A 223 -9.92 24.00 -9.10
CA GLN A 223 -10.52 24.22 -7.78
C GLN A 223 -9.50 24.04 -6.66
N LEU A 224 -8.56 23.09 -6.82
CA LEU A 224 -7.47 22.87 -5.88
C LEU A 224 -6.51 24.07 -5.85
N LEU A 225 -6.18 24.63 -7.01
CA LEU A 225 -5.34 25.83 -7.11
C LEU A 225 -6.03 27.07 -6.51
N GLU A 226 -7.30 27.31 -6.85
CA GLU A 226 -8.09 28.40 -6.26
C GLU A 226 -8.15 28.29 -4.73
N LYS A 227 -8.29 27.06 -4.22
CA LYS A 227 -8.30 26.81 -2.78
C LYS A 227 -6.97 27.16 -2.12
N GLU A 228 -5.87 26.77 -2.77
CA GLU A 228 -4.51 27.09 -2.33
C GLU A 228 -4.28 28.60 -2.30
N GLU A 229 -4.79 29.36 -3.27
CA GLU A 229 -4.70 30.84 -3.31
C GLU A 229 -5.58 31.53 -2.26
N ALA A 230 -6.78 31.01 -2.00
CA ALA A 230 -7.72 31.59 -1.05
C ALA A 230 -7.31 31.41 0.43
N HIS A 231 -6.31 30.57 0.74
CA HIS A 231 -5.93 30.29 2.12
C HIS A 231 -5.25 31.51 2.77
N PRO A 232 -5.73 32.02 3.93
CA PRO A 232 -5.31 33.30 4.52
C PRO A 232 -3.80 33.46 4.74
N GLN A 233 -3.08 32.35 4.91
CA GLN A 233 -1.65 32.34 5.22
C GLN A 233 -0.74 32.56 4.00
N LYS A 234 -1.23 32.35 2.77
CA LYS A 234 -0.43 32.62 1.55
C LYS A 234 -0.39 34.08 1.14
N ARG A 235 -1.25 34.96 1.67
CA ARG A 235 -1.12 36.42 1.42
C ARG A 235 0.21 37.01 1.89
N ARG A 236 1.04 36.25 2.62
CA ARG A 236 2.42 36.63 3.00
C ARG A 236 3.53 35.90 2.25
N GLN A 237 3.25 34.85 1.48
CA GLN A 237 4.25 34.06 0.76
C GLN A 237 3.71 33.69 -0.63
N THR A 238 3.96 34.55 -1.61
CA THR A 238 3.56 34.35 -3.01
C THR A 238 4.32 33.16 -3.62
N LEU A 239 3.61 32.09 -3.95
CA LEU A 239 4.13 30.91 -4.65
C LEU A 239 4.12 31.16 -6.17
N THR A 240 5.25 31.58 -6.72
CA THR A 240 5.52 31.57 -8.19
C THR A 240 6.80 30.80 -8.53
N HIS A 241 7.20 29.85 -7.69
CA HIS A 241 8.32 28.96 -7.98
C HIS A 241 7.95 27.56 -7.48
N TYR A 242 8.15 26.55 -8.32
CA TYR A 242 8.13 25.08 -8.07
C TYR A 242 7.36 24.25 -9.12
N MET A 243 7.15 24.76 -10.34
CA MET A 243 6.64 23.94 -11.47
C MET A 243 7.70 23.60 -12.54
N THR A 244 8.99 23.88 -12.35
CA THR A 244 10.00 23.67 -13.42
C THR A 244 11.42 23.28 -13.00
N GLN A 245 11.62 22.70 -11.82
CA GLN A 245 12.88 22.09 -11.38
C GLN A 245 12.47 21.23 -10.18
N TYR A 246 12.41 19.90 -10.22
CA TYR A 246 13.50 18.96 -10.46
C TYR A 246 12.94 17.65 -11.03
N GLY A 247 13.59 17.12 -12.07
CA GLY A 247 13.69 15.68 -12.21
C GLY A 247 14.70 15.13 -11.19
N VAL A 248 14.66 13.81 -11.00
CA VAL A 248 15.68 12.94 -10.34
C VAL A 248 15.28 12.41 -8.94
N ILE A 249 14.88 11.12 -8.96
CA ILE A 249 15.29 9.97 -8.11
C ILE A 249 14.80 9.87 -6.65
N GLU A 250 14.28 8.66 -6.39
CA GLU A 250 13.85 7.97 -5.15
C GLU A 250 12.47 8.30 -4.56
#